data_AF-A0A7T3RD25-F1
#
_entry.id   AF-A0A7T3RD25-F1
#
_cell.length_a   1.000
_cell.length_b   1.000
_cell.length_c   1.000
_cell.angle_alpha   90.00
_cell.angle_beta   90.00
_cell.angle_gamma   90.00
#
_symmetry.space_group_name_H-M   'P 1'
#
loop_
_entity.id
_entity.type
_entity.pdbx_description
1 polymer ?
#
loop_
_entity_poly.entity_id
_entity_poly.type
_entity_poly.pdbx_seq_one_letter_code
_entity_poly.pdbx_strand_id
1 'polypeptide(L)'
;MNYSRKVVLKAYGKFILTCTAAVLGIAAVTTAGILSALHFNTFKGQGGLETPGPVEELPADLTPELAQELLEDTEAPVPGHKNAGLLSYTSYRVKKGDMIGFIADEFGVTQDTIISVNNIHSSRLIQIGQYLKIPSEPGILYTVRNDGETPSTIAAKYKVNPERCASLNGLELNASLSAGRTLFVPDAELDWVTRQEINGDLFKKPLHSRYYFSSMYGWRSSPFDSTRRTFHSGIDMACARGTSIYAALDGTVSTTGWSDVYGNYVIIRHHSGYKTLYAHMSQILVTKGQHVSTATRIGRVGSTGMSTGPHLHFTVYKNGRTVNPANLWK
;
A
#
# COMPACT_ATOMS: atom_id res chain seq x y z
N MET A 1 29.27 -69.09 11.76
CA MET A 1 28.83 -68.36 12.97
C MET A 1 27.43 -67.79 12.73
N ASN A 2 26.49 -68.25 13.54
CA ASN A 2 25.14 -67.75 13.89
C ASN A 2 24.62 -66.49 13.17
N TYR A 3 23.54 -66.64 12.37
CA TYR A 3 22.10 -66.40 12.69
C TYR A 3 21.69 -64.92 12.56
N SER A 4 20.92 -64.53 11.53
CA SER A 4 19.44 -64.49 11.49
C SER A 4 18.97 -63.01 11.57
N ARG A 5 18.05 -62.47 10.76
CA ARG A 5 16.71 -62.90 10.35
C ARG A 5 16.40 -62.32 8.95
N LYS A 6 15.91 -63.14 8.01
CA LYS A 6 14.49 -63.26 7.59
C LYS A 6 13.87 -61.91 7.19
N VAL A 7 13.62 -61.61 5.91
CA VAL A 7 12.74 -62.21 4.87
C VAL A 7 11.66 -61.16 4.58
N VAL A 8 11.69 -60.51 3.41
CA VAL A 8 10.92 -60.79 2.17
C VAL A 8 9.40 -60.59 2.41
N LEU A 9 8.61 -59.82 1.67
CA LEU A 9 8.25 -59.82 0.24
C LEU A 9 7.54 -58.48 -0.06
N LYS A 10 7.79 -57.81 -1.20
CA LYS A 10 7.16 -58.04 -2.53
C LYS A 10 5.63 -57.88 -2.45
N ALA A 11 4.91 -57.26 -3.38
CA ALA A 11 5.22 -56.94 -4.77
C ALA A 11 3.94 -56.34 -5.39
N TYR A 12 4.12 -55.43 -6.37
CA TYR A 12 3.41 -55.36 -7.68
C TYR A 12 1.87 -55.23 -7.65
N GLY A 13 1.22 -54.37 -8.43
CA GLY A 13 1.62 -53.55 -9.57
C GLY A 13 0.38 -53.23 -10.44
N LYS A 14 0.61 -52.48 -11.54
CA LYS A 14 -0.21 -52.38 -12.78
C LYS A 14 -1.60 -51.71 -12.63
N PHE A 15 -1.90 -50.59 -13.29
CA PHE A 15 -2.06 -50.27 -14.74
C PHE A 15 -3.55 -49.92 -14.96
N ILE A 16 -3.85 -48.79 -15.60
CA ILE A 16 -4.76 -48.65 -16.77
C ILE A 16 -5.10 -47.16 -16.99
N LEU A 17 -4.96 -46.79 -18.25
CA LEU A 17 -5.23 -45.52 -18.92
C LEU A 17 -6.53 -45.70 -19.74
N THR A 18 -7.47 -44.75 -19.70
CA THR A 18 -8.47 -44.44 -20.77
C THR A 18 -9.27 -43.20 -20.33
N CYS A 19 -9.16 -42.01 -20.92
CA CYS A 19 -9.75 -41.49 -22.18
C CYS A 19 -11.30 -41.43 -22.23
N THR A 20 -11.85 -40.20 -22.31
CA THR A 20 -12.98 -39.68 -23.13
C THR A 20 -13.29 -38.26 -22.61
N ALA A 21 -13.03 -37.13 -23.29
CA ALA A 21 -13.43 -36.56 -24.59
C ALA A 21 -14.85 -35.91 -24.60
N ALA A 22 -14.84 -34.60 -24.89
CA ALA A 22 -15.93 -33.69 -25.32
C ALA A 22 -16.99 -33.32 -24.25
N VAL A 23 -17.43 -32.06 -24.08
CA VAL A 23 -18.01 -31.15 -25.09
C VAL A 23 -17.77 -29.67 -24.71
N LEU A 24 -17.65 -28.85 -25.77
CA LEU A 24 -17.68 -27.39 -25.87
C LEU A 24 -18.54 -26.62 -24.85
N GLY A 25 -18.11 -25.43 -24.45
CA GLY A 25 -19.03 -24.43 -23.89
C GLY A 25 -18.35 -23.23 -23.24
N ILE A 26 -18.51 -22.08 -23.87
CA ILE A 26 -18.21 -20.72 -23.40
C ILE A 26 -18.63 -20.50 -21.93
N ALA A 27 -17.75 -19.95 -21.09
CA ALA A 27 -18.06 -18.82 -20.20
C ALA A 27 -16.84 -18.44 -19.34
N ALA A 28 -16.44 -17.18 -19.42
CA ALA A 28 -15.60 -16.55 -18.41
C ALA A 28 -16.35 -16.58 -17.07
N VAL A 29 -15.86 -17.38 -16.12
CA VAL A 29 -16.46 -17.43 -14.78
C VAL A 29 -16.00 -16.19 -14.02
N THR A 30 -16.82 -15.13 -14.06
CA THR A 30 -16.83 -14.09 -13.04
C THR A 30 -17.43 -14.70 -11.78
N THR A 31 -16.59 -15.18 -10.86
CA THR A 31 -17.06 -15.56 -9.52
C THR A 31 -17.38 -14.28 -8.74
N ALA A 32 -18.61 -13.79 -8.88
CA ALA A 32 -19.18 -12.79 -7.98
C ALA A 32 -19.59 -13.49 -6.68
N GLY A 33 -18.65 -13.67 -5.76
CA GLY A 33 -18.97 -14.08 -4.39
C GLY A 33 -19.45 -12.88 -3.59
N ILE A 34 -20.71 -12.88 -3.16
CA ILE A 34 -21.23 -11.91 -2.20
C ILE A 34 -20.62 -12.24 -0.83
N LEU A 35 -19.56 -11.53 -0.42
CA LEU A 35 -19.19 -11.50 1.00
C LEU A 35 -20.20 -10.60 1.71
N SER A 36 -21.17 -11.20 2.40
CA SER A 36 -21.96 -10.52 3.42
C SER A 36 -21.03 -10.04 4.54
N ALA A 37 -21.34 -8.86 5.09
CA ALA A 37 -20.48 -8.08 5.97
C ALA A 37 -20.04 -8.85 7.23
N LEU A 38 -18.89 -9.52 7.15
CA LEU A 38 -18.14 -9.98 8.32
C LEU A 38 -17.43 -8.78 8.94
N HIS A 39 -17.72 -8.51 10.22
CA HIS A 39 -17.05 -7.48 11.01
C HIS A 39 -15.59 -7.86 11.24
N PHE A 40 -14.67 -7.22 10.52
CA PHE A 40 -13.23 -7.40 10.72
C PHE A 40 -12.69 -6.39 11.75
N ASN A 41 -12.49 -6.85 12.99
CA ASN A 41 -11.61 -6.15 13.93
C ASN A 41 -10.16 -6.37 13.50
N THR A 42 -9.67 -5.51 12.62
CA THR A 42 -8.27 -5.54 12.19
C THR A 42 -7.43 -4.65 13.10
N PHE A 43 -6.80 -5.25 14.12
CA PHE A 43 -5.80 -4.57 14.95
C PHE A 43 -4.51 -4.19 14.17
N LYS A 44 -4.43 -4.60 12.91
CA LYS A 44 -3.50 -4.13 11.89
C LYS A 44 -4.29 -4.03 10.58
N GLY A 45 -4.52 -2.83 10.08
CA GLY A 45 -5.21 -2.60 8.81
C GLY A 45 -4.51 -3.31 7.64
N GLN A 46 -4.91 -4.56 7.39
CA GLN A 46 -4.52 -5.33 6.21
C GLN A 46 -5.75 -5.43 5.32
N GLY A 47 -5.96 -4.37 4.52
CA GLY A 47 -6.80 -4.43 3.34
C GLY A 47 -6.06 -5.20 2.25
N GLY A 48 -6.44 -6.44 2.03
CA GLY A 48 -5.89 -7.32 1.00
C GLY A 48 -6.10 -8.79 1.37
N LEU A 49 -6.32 -9.66 0.37
CA LEU A 49 -6.50 -11.11 0.53
C LEU A 49 -5.21 -11.86 0.99
N GLU A 50 -4.20 -11.14 1.49
CA GLU A 50 -2.83 -11.64 1.70
C GLU A 50 -2.55 -12.15 3.12
N THR A 51 -3.58 -12.48 3.90
CA THR A 51 -3.40 -13.32 5.10
C THR A 51 -4.06 -14.67 4.87
N PRO A 52 -3.30 -15.78 4.81
CA PRO A 52 -3.90 -17.09 4.99
C PRO A 52 -4.38 -17.14 6.45
N GLY A 53 -5.66 -16.81 6.65
CA GLY A 53 -6.39 -17.25 7.85
C GLY A 53 -6.59 -18.76 7.79
N PRO A 54 -6.88 -19.42 8.92
CA PRO A 54 -7.09 -20.86 8.94
C PRO A 54 -8.15 -21.21 7.88
N VAL A 55 -7.85 -22.19 7.03
CA VAL A 55 -8.86 -22.79 6.18
C VAL A 55 -9.86 -23.44 7.14
N GLU A 56 -11.04 -22.86 7.27
CA GLU A 56 -12.16 -23.57 7.88
C GLU A 56 -12.53 -24.65 6.87
N GLU A 57 -12.16 -25.90 7.18
CA GLU A 57 -12.47 -27.05 6.33
C GLU A 57 -13.98 -27.08 6.11
N LEU A 58 -14.39 -27.04 4.83
CA LEU A 58 -15.77 -27.32 4.44
C LEU A 58 -16.19 -28.66 5.07
N PRO A 59 -17.41 -28.76 5.63
CA PRO A 59 -17.88 -30.02 6.19
C PRO A 59 -17.76 -31.11 5.13
N ALA A 60 -17.12 -32.22 5.49
CA ALA A 60 -16.75 -33.31 4.57
C ALA A 60 -17.95 -34.08 3.99
N ASP A 61 -19.19 -33.61 4.17
CA ASP A 61 -20.41 -34.36 3.88
C ASP A 61 -21.48 -33.46 3.20
N LEU A 62 -21.06 -32.72 2.17
CA LEU A 62 -21.98 -32.06 1.24
C LEU A 62 -22.52 -33.10 0.27
N THR A 63 -23.75 -33.58 0.49
CA THR A 63 -24.45 -34.41 -0.48
C THR A 63 -24.86 -33.56 -1.70
N PRO A 64 -24.93 -34.15 -2.91
CA PRO A 64 -25.35 -33.45 -4.11
C PRO A 64 -26.73 -32.79 -4.00
N GLU A 65 -27.62 -33.36 -3.18
CA GLU A 65 -28.96 -32.82 -2.93
C GLU A 65 -28.92 -31.55 -2.07
N LEU A 66 -28.06 -31.48 -1.05
CA LEU A 66 -27.88 -30.27 -0.23
C LEU A 66 -27.23 -29.13 -1.05
N ALA A 67 -26.32 -29.50 -1.96
CA ALA A 67 -25.69 -28.53 -2.87
C ALA A 67 -26.69 -27.97 -3.88
N GLN A 68 -27.69 -28.75 -4.29
CA GLN A 68 -28.70 -28.33 -5.25
C GLN A 68 -29.78 -27.44 -4.60
N GLU A 69 -30.17 -27.74 -3.36
CA GLU A 69 -31.08 -26.90 -2.57
C GLU A 69 -30.47 -25.51 -2.28
N LEU A 70 -29.15 -25.44 -2.02
CA LEU A 70 -28.41 -24.18 -1.85
C LEU A 70 -28.23 -23.37 -3.15
N LEU A 71 -28.33 -24.01 -4.32
CA LEU A 71 -28.21 -23.36 -5.62
C LEU A 71 -29.56 -22.84 -6.14
N GLU A 72 -30.67 -23.48 -5.77
CA GLU A 72 -32.02 -23.06 -6.17
C GLU A 72 -32.48 -21.76 -5.48
N ASP A 73 -31.96 -21.44 -4.29
CA ASP A 73 -32.22 -20.17 -3.58
C ASP A 73 -31.32 -19.00 -4.05
N THR A 74 -30.41 -19.25 -4.99
CA THR A 74 -29.55 -18.19 -5.56
C THR A 74 -30.07 -17.75 -6.92
N GLU A 75 -31.03 -16.83 -6.92
CA GLU A 75 -31.38 -16.11 -8.15
C GLU A 75 -30.14 -15.38 -8.69
N ALA A 76 -29.85 -15.61 -9.98
CA ALA A 76 -28.78 -14.91 -10.68
C ALA A 76 -29.03 -13.39 -10.65
N PRO A 77 -28.00 -12.56 -10.38
CA PRO A 77 -28.18 -11.11 -10.36
C PRO A 77 -28.56 -10.60 -11.75
N VAL A 78 -29.75 -10.04 -11.87
CA VAL A 78 -30.18 -9.32 -13.07
C VAL A 78 -29.35 -8.04 -13.19
N PRO A 79 -28.68 -7.75 -14.33
CA PRO A 79 -27.93 -6.51 -14.50
C PRO A 79 -28.91 -5.34 -14.56
N GLY A 80 -28.91 -4.47 -13.55
CA GLY A 80 -29.67 -3.21 -13.59
C GLY A 80 -30.43 -2.82 -12.32
N HIS A 81 -30.55 -3.70 -11.32
CA HIS A 81 -31.15 -3.34 -10.04
C HIS A 81 -30.08 -2.92 -9.02
N LYS A 82 -30.01 -1.62 -8.74
CA LYS A 82 -29.30 -1.10 -7.56
C LYS A 82 -30.05 -1.60 -6.33
N ASN A 83 -29.53 -2.63 -5.66
CA ASN A 83 -30.01 -3.02 -4.34
C ASN A 83 -29.75 -1.85 -3.39
N ALA A 84 -30.81 -1.14 -3.03
CA ALA A 84 -30.78 -0.13 -2.01
C ALA A 84 -30.53 -0.81 -0.66
N GLY A 85 -29.34 -0.65 -0.09
CA GLY A 85 -29.14 -0.78 1.35
C GLY A 85 -27.86 -1.47 1.82
N LEU A 86 -27.18 -2.28 1.00
CA LEU A 86 -25.99 -3.01 1.46
C LEU A 86 -24.82 -2.86 0.49
N LEU A 87 -23.67 -2.44 1.04
CA LEU A 87 -22.42 -2.38 0.32
C LEU A 87 -21.95 -3.80 -0.02
N SER A 88 -21.81 -4.11 -1.31
CA SER A 88 -21.24 -5.38 -1.76
C SER A 88 -19.85 -5.15 -2.37
N TYR A 89 -19.05 -6.21 -2.46
CA TYR A 89 -17.70 -6.16 -3.00
C TYR A 89 -17.52 -7.17 -4.12
N THR A 90 -17.01 -6.72 -5.25
CA THR A 90 -16.60 -7.56 -6.38
C THR A 90 -15.10 -7.78 -6.34
N SER A 91 -14.65 -9.00 -6.61
CA SER A 91 -13.22 -9.30 -6.76
C SER A 91 -12.81 -9.17 -8.23
N TYR A 92 -11.81 -8.32 -8.49
CA TYR A 92 -11.26 -8.09 -9.83
C TYR A 92 -9.81 -8.54 -9.91
N ARG A 93 -9.49 -9.39 -10.88
CA ARG A 93 -8.11 -9.83 -11.13
C ARG A 93 -7.44 -8.89 -12.14
N VAL A 94 -6.40 -8.18 -11.69
CA VAL A 94 -5.62 -7.24 -12.51
C VAL A 94 -5.01 -7.96 -13.72
N LYS A 95 -5.24 -7.40 -14.90
CA LYS A 95 -4.75 -7.88 -16.20
C LYS A 95 -3.57 -7.02 -16.66
N LYS A 96 -2.87 -7.52 -17.67
CA LYS A 96 -1.77 -6.81 -18.30
C LYS A 96 -2.29 -5.54 -18.98
N GLY A 97 -1.75 -4.39 -18.59
CA GLY A 97 -2.11 -3.09 -19.17
C GLY A 97 -3.17 -2.32 -18.38
N ASP A 98 -3.73 -2.91 -17.33
CA ASP A 98 -4.70 -2.22 -16.49
C ASP A 98 -4.09 -1.03 -15.75
N MET A 99 -4.92 0.00 -15.59
CA MET A 99 -4.64 1.13 -14.72
C MET A 99 -5.83 1.28 -13.76
N ILE A 100 -5.55 1.57 -12.49
CA ILE A 100 -6.60 1.69 -11.45
C ILE A 100 -7.72 2.66 -11.88
N GLY A 101 -7.37 3.76 -12.56
CA GLY A 101 -8.36 4.71 -13.07
C GLY A 101 -9.36 4.07 -14.03
N PHE A 102 -8.89 3.30 -15.03
CA PHE A 102 -9.77 2.63 -15.99
C PHE A 102 -10.63 1.54 -15.33
N ILE A 103 -10.05 0.79 -14.38
CA ILE A 103 -10.84 -0.17 -13.60
C ILE A 103 -11.93 0.57 -12.80
N ALA A 104 -11.59 1.69 -12.17
CA ALA A 104 -12.57 2.47 -11.41
C ALA A 104 -13.73 2.95 -12.29
N ASP A 105 -13.42 3.50 -13.47
CA ASP A 105 -14.40 3.93 -14.46
C ASP A 105 -15.30 2.76 -14.93
N GLU A 106 -14.73 1.58 -15.17
CA GLU A 106 -15.46 0.36 -15.57
C GLU A 106 -16.51 -0.05 -14.53
N PHE A 107 -16.18 0.08 -13.24
CA PHE A 107 -17.05 -0.31 -12.13
C PHE A 107 -17.90 0.84 -11.57
N GLY A 108 -17.83 2.04 -12.17
CA GLY A 108 -18.59 3.21 -11.72
C GLY A 108 -18.19 3.70 -10.32
N VAL A 109 -16.94 3.47 -9.93
CA VAL A 109 -16.36 3.95 -8.66
C VAL A 109 -15.20 4.92 -8.95
N THR A 110 -14.66 5.55 -7.90
CA THR A 110 -13.49 6.42 -8.06
C THR A 110 -12.19 5.64 -7.90
N GLN A 111 -11.09 6.17 -8.45
CA GLN A 111 -9.75 5.63 -8.22
C GLN A 111 -9.44 5.55 -6.71
N ASP A 112 -9.84 6.60 -5.96
CA ASP A 112 -9.69 6.71 -4.51
C ASP A 112 -10.40 5.58 -3.76
N THR A 113 -11.55 5.16 -4.27
CA THR A 113 -12.32 4.03 -3.73
C THR A 113 -11.53 2.74 -3.82
N ILE A 114 -11.02 2.38 -5.00
CA ILE A 114 -10.22 1.17 -5.17
C ILE A 114 -8.95 1.23 -4.31
N ILE A 115 -8.29 2.39 -4.27
CA ILE A 115 -7.07 2.56 -3.49
C ILE A 115 -7.33 2.37 -1.99
N SER A 116 -8.32 3.06 -1.44
CA SER A 116 -8.61 3.03 0.00
C SER A 116 -9.07 1.65 0.46
N VAL A 117 -9.96 1.00 -0.31
CA VAL A 117 -10.49 -0.34 0.02
C VAL A 117 -9.40 -1.41 0.00
N ASN A 118 -8.43 -1.29 -0.90
CA ASN A 118 -7.34 -2.25 -1.06
C ASN A 118 -6.04 -1.82 -0.37
N ASN A 119 -6.08 -0.75 0.44
CA ASN A 119 -4.92 -0.18 1.13
C ASN A 119 -3.69 0.00 0.20
N ILE A 120 -3.92 0.47 -1.03
CA ILE A 120 -2.88 0.61 -2.03
C ILE A 120 -2.05 1.86 -1.72
N HIS A 121 -0.81 1.67 -1.29
CA HIS A 121 0.10 2.78 -0.98
C HIS A 121 0.77 3.39 -2.21
N SER A 122 0.73 2.71 -3.36
CA SER A 122 1.19 3.23 -4.64
C SER A 122 0.44 2.57 -5.78
N SER A 123 -0.19 3.37 -6.63
CA SER A 123 -0.92 2.87 -7.80
C SER A 123 0.00 2.18 -8.82
N ARG A 124 1.32 2.42 -8.75
CA ARG A 124 2.34 1.83 -9.63
C ARG A 124 2.75 0.42 -9.23
N LEU A 125 2.40 -0.02 -8.03
CA LEU A 125 2.79 -1.32 -7.50
C LEU A 125 1.75 -2.42 -7.75
N ILE A 126 0.63 -2.11 -8.41
CA ILE A 126 -0.34 -3.15 -8.76
C ILE A 126 0.31 -4.17 -9.70
N GLN A 127 0.13 -5.45 -9.39
CA GLN A 127 0.74 -6.54 -10.13
C GLN A 127 -0.29 -7.26 -10.99
N ILE A 128 0.13 -7.71 -12.17
CA ILE A 128 -0.70 -8.57 -13.02
C ILE A 128 -1.03 -9.83 -12.22
N GLY A 129 -2.31 -10.18 -12.16
CA GLY A 129 -2.83 -11.30 -11.40
C GLY A 129 -3.23 -10.98 -9.96
N GLN A 130 -2.92 -9.79 -9.45
CA GLN A 130 -3.38 -9.33 -8.14
C GLN A 130 -4.91 -9.20 -8.12
N TYR A 131 -5.54 -9.57 -7.00
CA TYR A 131 -6.97 -9.37 -6.81
C TYR A 131 -7.25 -8.06 -6.08
N LEU A 132 -8.18 -7.27 -6.60
CA LEU A 132 -8.68 -6.02 -6.03
C LEU A 132 -10.13 -6.19 -5.60
N LYS A 133 -10.45 -5.72 -4.40
CA LYS A 133 -11.82 -5.56 -3.88
C LYS A 133 -12.41 -4.26 -4.41
N ILE A 134 -13.48 -4.35 -5.17
CA ILE A 134 -14.17 -3.19 -5.75
C ILE A 134 -15.56 -3.11 -5.10
N PRO A 135 -15.85 -2.08 -4.29
CA PRO A 135 -17.18 -1.91 -3.71
C PRO A 135 -18.22 -1.57 -4.79
N SER A 136 -19.50 -1.81 -4.48
CA SER A 136 -20.63 -1.49 -5.36
C SER A 136 -20.93 0.01 -5.48
N GLU A 137 -20.34 0.83 -4.62
CA GLU A 137 -20.56 2.28 -4.58
C GLU A 137 -19.24 3.05 -4.40
N PRO A 138 -19.17 4.30 -4.89
CA PRO A 138 -18.03 5.17 -4.62
C PRO A 138 -18.00 5.62 -3.16
N GLY A 139 -16.78 5.79 -2.65
CA GLY A 139 -16.49 6.19 -1.28
C GLY A 139 -15.10 5.78 -0.86
N ILE A 140 -14.75 5.97 0.41
CA ILE A 140 -13.44 5.55 0.93
C ILE A 140 -13.60 4.74 2.22
N LEU A 141 -12.63 3.86 2.50
CA LEU A 141 -12.49 3.32 3.85
C LEU A 141 -11.80 4.35 4.76
N TYR A 142 -12.45 4.65 5.87
CA TYR A 142 -11.89 5.46 6.94
C TYR A 142 -11.69 4.61 8.19
N THR A 143 -10.49 4.67 8.76
CA THR A 143 -10.18 4.08 10.06
C THR A 143 -10.25 5.17 11.13
N VAL A 144 -11.10 4.96 12.13
CA VAL A 144 -11.28 5.85 13.29
C VAL A 144 -9.95 6.07 13.98
N ARG A 145 -9.59 7.34 14.22
CA ARG A 145 -8.27 7.70 14.76
C ARG A 145 -8.29 7.83 16.27
N ASN A 146 -9.38 8.37 16.83
CA ASN A 146 -9.55 8.60 18.25
C ASN A 146 -10.84 7.95 18.74
N ASP A 147 -10.82 7.46 19.98
CA ASP A 147 -12.04 7.00 20.66
C ASP A 147 -13.03 8.17 20.78
N GLY A 148 -14.30 7.92 20.47
CA GLY A 148 -15.36 8.92 20.56
C GLY A 148 -15.72 9.60 19.24
N GLU A 149 -15.05 9.31 18.13
CA GLU A 149 -15.52 9.76 16.81
C GLU A 149 -16.87 9.12 16.48
N THR A 150 -17.77 9.86 15.84
CA THR A 150 -19.10 9.38 15.44
C THR A 150 -19.26 9.44 13.92
N PRO A 151 -20.17 8.63 13.32
CA PRO A 151 -20.49 8.73 11.90
C PRO A 151 -20.79 10.16 11.44
N SER A 152 -21.53 10.93 12.25
CA SER A 152 -21.82 12.34 11.98
C SER A 152 -20.56 13.20 11.88
N THR A 153 -19.64 13.11 12.84
CA THR A 153 -18.39 13.90 12.82
C THR A 153 -17.48 13.53 11.64
N ILE A 154 -17.44 12.24 11.29
CA ILE A 154 -16.65 11.73 10.17
C ILE A 154 -17.24 12.19 8.84
N ALA A 155 -18.56 12.07 8.67
CA ALA A 155 -19.24 12.52 7.47
C ALA A 155 -19.08 14.03 7.25
N ALA A 156 -19.18 14.84 8.32
CA ALA A 156 -18.95 16.28 8.27
C ALA A 156 -17.53 16.63 7.78
N LYS A 157 -16.51 15.88 8.22
CA LYS A 157 -15.11 16.06 7.79
C LYS A 157 -14.95 15.87 6.27
N TYR A 158 -15.65 14.89 5.70
CA TYR A 158 -15.61 14.61 4.25
C TYR A 158 -16.71 15.36 3.47
N LYS A 159 -17.56 16.13 4.15
CA LYS A 159 -18.69 16.88 3.57
C LYS A 159 -19.69 15.96 2.85
N VAL A 160 -19.95 14.78 3.42
CA VAL A 160 -20.90 13.80 2.90
C VAL A 160 -22.14 13.69 3.79
N ASN A 161 -23.18 12.99 3.32
CA ASN A 161 -24.41 12.81 4.08
C ASN A 161 -24.19 11.88 5.29
N PRO A 162 -24.45 12.33 6.53
CA PRO A 162 -24.14 11.57 7.73
C PRO A 162 -25.11 10.41 7.98
N GLU A 163 -26.39 10.55 7.62
CA GLU A 163 -27.38 9.46 7.73
C GLU A 163 -27.01 8.28 6.83
N ARG A 164 -26.61 8.55 5.58
CA ARG A 164 -26.15 7.54 4.62
C ARG A 164 -24.88 6.86 5.09
N CYS A 165 -23.94 7.64 5.63
CA CYS A 165 -22.71 7.09 6.20
C CYS A 165 -23.01 6.14 7.37
N ALA A 166 -23.96 6.49 8.24
CA ALA A 166 -24.34 5.64 9.36
C ALA A 166 -25.05 4.37 8.89
N SER A 167 -26.04 4.49 7.99
CA SER A 167 -26.84 3.37 7.50
C SER A 167 -26.02 2.32 6.75
N LEU A 168 -25.09 2.73 5.88
CA LEU A 168 -24.23 1.81 5.14
C LEU A 168 -23.28 1.00 6.02
N ASN A 169 -22.99 1.49 7.22
CA ASN A 169 -22.13 0.81 8.19
C ASN A 169 -22.91 0.11 9.30
N GLY A 170 -24.25 0.07 9.23
CA GLY A 170 -25.10 -0.50 10.26
C GLY A 170 -24.92 0.18 11.62
N LEU A 171 -24.76 1.51 11.61
CA LEU A 171 -24.47 2.32 12.79
C LEU A 171 -25.55 3.36 13.04
N GLU A 172 -25.71 3.74 14.30
CA GLU A 172 -26.47 4.94 14.68
C GLU A 172 -25.65 6.21 14.40
N LEU A 173 -26.34 7.30 14.04
CA LEU A 173 -25.72 8.57 13.61
C LEU A 173 -24.67 9.13 14.59
N ASN A 174 -24.94 8.97 15.88
CA ASN A 174 -24.11 9.46 16.98
C ASN A 174 -23.46 8.33 17.80
N ALA A 175 -23.39 7.12 17.24
CA ALA A 175 -22.68 6.03 17.89
C ALA A 175 -21.21 6.40 18.11
N SER A 176 -20.74 6.29 19.35
CA SER A 176 -19.34 6.46 19.69
C SER A 176 -18.53 5.28 19.15
N LEU A 177 -17.51 5.56 18.33
CA LEU A 177 -16.66 4.55 17.72
C LEU A 177 -15.31 4.50 18.43
N SER A 178 -14.77 3.28 18.56
CA SER A 178 -13.41 3.05 19.06
C SER A 178 -12.37 3.26 17.97
N ALA A 179 -11.20 3.76 18.34
CA ALA A 179 -10.04 3.89 17.47
C ALA A 179 -9.67 2.53 16.84
N GLY A 180 -9.30 2.56 15.56
CA GLY A 180 -9.00 1.36 14.77
C GLY A 180 -10.21 0.71 14.09
N ARG A 181 -11.45 1.07 14.45
CA ARG A 181 -12.62 0.62 13.70
C ARG A 181 -12.58 1.23 12.28
N THR A 182 -12.87 0.41 11.27
CA THR A 182 -12.96 0.87 9.89
C THR A 182 -14.41 0.96 9.45
N LEU A 183 -14.76 2.02 8.71
CA LEU A 183 -16.07 2.26 8.12
C LEU A 183 -15.92 2.73 6.67
N PHE A 184 -16.92 2.42 5.86
CA PHE A 184 -17.03 2.91 4.50
C PHE A 184 -17.77 4.25 4.49
N VAL A 185 -17.10 5.31 4.03
CA VAL A 185 -17.68 6.64 3.93
C VAL A 185 -18.10 6.86 2.47
N PRO A 186 -19.42 6.81 2.16
CA PRO A 186 -19.92 6.93 0.79
C PRO A 186 -19.63 8.33 0.23
N ASP A 187 -19.39 8.40 -1.08
CA ASP A 187 -19.14 9.65 -1.83
C ASP A 187 -17.94 10.48 -1.35
N ALA A 188 -17.20 10.02 -0.34
CA ALA A 188 -16.01 10.69 0.14
C ALA A 188 -14.82 10.42 -0.79
N GLU A 189 -13.98 11.43 -0.95
CA GLU A 189 -12.74 11.37 -1.71
C GLU A 189 -11.53 11.38 -0.76
N LEU A 190 -10.41 10.82 -1.22
CA LEU A 190 -9.15 10.94 -0.49
C LEU A 190 -8.70 12.40 -0.53
N ASP A 191 -8.15 12.87 0.60
CA ASP A 191 -7.60 14.21 0.65
C ASP A 191 -6.47 14.38 -0.38
N TRP A 192 -6.29 15.61 -0.87
CA TRP A 192 -5.36 15.90 -1.97
C TRP A 192 -3.92 15.45 -1.69
N VAL A 193 -3.49 15.43 -0.43
CA VAL A 193 -2.15 15.00 -0.02
C VAL A 193 -2.02 13.50 -0.17
N THR A 194 -3.00 12.76 0.34
CA THR A 194 -3.04 11.30 0.23
C THR A 194 -3.05 10.87 -1.24
N ARG A 195 -3.82 11.55 -2.10
CA ARG A 195 -3.80 11.30 -3.55
C ARG A 195 -2.43 11.54 -4.18
N GLN A 196 -1.75 12.63 -3.84
CA GLN A 196 -0.39 12.89 -4.34
C GLN A 196 0.63 11.84 -3.86
N GLU A 197 0.48 11.35 -2.63
CA GLU A 197 1.29 10.26 -2.07
C GLU A 197 1.14 9.00 -2.91
N ILE A 198 -0.10 8.59 -3.18
CA ILE A 198 -0.40 7.36 -3.95
C ILE A 198 0.07 7.46 -5.39
N ASN A 199 -0.09 8.63 -6.01
CA ASN A 199 0.32 8.87 -7.40
C ASN A 199 1.85 8.96 -7.58
N GLY A 200 2.59 9.04 -6.47
CA GLY A 200 4.06 9.18 -6.46
C GLY A 200 4.52 10.57 -6.93
N ASP A 201 3.66 11.58 -6.79
CA ASP A 201 3.95 12.97 -7.17
C ASP A 201 4.35 13.85 -5.99
N LEU A 202 4.22 13.31 -4.77
CA LEU A 202 4.39 14.06 -3.54
C LEU A 202 5.81 14.62 -3.40
N PHE A 203 6.83 13.84 -3.78
CA PHE A 203 8.22 14.25 -3.65
C PHE A 203 8.78 14.80 -4.96
N LYS A 204 9.53 15.89 -4.86
CA LYS A 204 10.43 16.38 -5.92
C LYS A 204 11.86 15.91 -5.65
N LYS A 205 12.63 15.77 -6.72
CA LYS A 205 14.08 15.50 -6.62
C LYS A 205 14.76 16.74 -6.01
N PRO A 206 15.57 16.59 -4.94
CA PRO A 206 16.14 17.73 -4.22
C PRO A 206 17.31 18.41 -4.94
N LEU A 207 17.79 17.82 -6.03
CA LEU A 207 18.79 18.40 -6.92
C LEU A 207 18.15 18.67 -8.28
N HIS A 208 18.23 19.92 -8.74
CA HIS A 208 17.75 20.32 -10.07
C HIS A 208 18.88 20.35 -11.12
N SER A 209 20.14 20.32 -10.68
CA SER A 209 21.31 20.20 -11.56
C SER A 209 21.54 18.75 -11.99
N ARG A 210 22.42 18.53 -12.97
CA ARG A 210 22.84 17.18 -13.35
C ARG A 210 23.55 16.47 -12.20
N TYR A 211 23.18 15.22 -11.97
CA TYR A 211 23.80 14.29 -11.03
C TYR A 211 23.67 12.87 -11.57
N TYR A 212 24.37 11.92 -10.96
CA TYR A 212 24.11 10.49 -11.14
C TYR A 212 23.98 9.81 -9.78
N PHE A 213 23.25 8.70 -9.73
CA PHE A 213 23.17 7.89 -8.52
C PHE A 213 24.47 7.12 -8.34
N SER A 214 25.30 7.55 -7.39
CA SER A 214 26.54 6.84 -7.04
C SER A 214 26.25 5.66 -6.12
N SER A 215 25.14 5.70 -5.37
CA SER A 215 24.69 4.55 -4.58
C SER A 215 23.20 4.55 -4.31
N MET A 216 22.60 3.36 -4.40
CA MET A 216 21.18 3.15 -4.18
C MET A 216 20.87 2.76 -2.73
N TYR A 217 19.59 2.83 -2.38
CA TYR A 217 19.07 2.35 -1.09
C TYR A 217 19.20 0.84 -0.98
N GLY A 218 19.55 0.34 0.22
CA GLY A 218 19.60 -1.08 0.52
C GLY A 218 21.00 -1.61 0.88
N TRP A 219 21.15 -2.93 0.87
CA TRP A 219 22.41 -3.58 1.26
C TRP A 219 23.49 -3.42 0.17
N ARG A 220 24.64 -2.86 0.57
CA ARG A 220 25.81 -2.67 -0.30
C ARG A 220 27.10 -3.12 0.38
N SER A 221 28.16 -3.32 -0.40
CA SER A 221 29.52 -3.37 0.15
C SER A 221 29.85 -2.03 0.80
N SER A 222 30.56 -2.05 1.93
CA SER A 222 30.89 -0.81 2.63
C SER A 222 31.85 0.03 1.77
N PRO A 223 31.57 1.34 1.59
CA PRO A 223 32.42 2.21 0.80
C PRO A 223 33.77 2.51 1.47
N PHE A 224 33.92 2.20 2.75
CA PHE A 224 35.16 2.39 3.52
C PHE A 224 35.88 1.08 3.83
N ASP A 225 35.23 -0.07 3.58
CA ASP A 225 35.80 -1.39 3.76
C ASP A 225 35.06 -2.41 2.89
N SER A 226 35.68 -2.81 1.78
CA SER A 226 35.08 -3.73 0.82
C SER A 226 34.82 -5.14 1.37
N THR A 227 35.39 -5.50 2.53
CA THR A 227 35.18 -6.81 3.16
C THR A 227 33.88 -6.88 3.97
N ARG A 228 33.25 -5.74 4.25
CA ARG A 228 32.02 -5.66 5.06
C ARG A 228 30.82 -5.26 4.22
N ARG A 229 29.63 -5.71 4.63
CA ARG A 229 28.36 -5.22 4.11
C ARG A 229 27.75 -4.20 5.07
N THR A 230 27.10 -3.19 4.50
CA THR A 230 26.37 -2.17 5.26
C THR A 230 25.03 -1.88 4.60
N PHE A 231 24.04 -1.48 5.40
CA PHE A 231 22.75 -1.06 4.90
C PHE A 231 22.76 0.44 4.65
N HIS A 232 22.47 0.83 3.41
CA HIS A 232 22.36 2.22 3.01
C HIS A 232 20.92 2.72 3.16
N SER A 233 20.68 3.56 4.16
CA SER A 233 19.35 4.08 4.53
C SER A 233 18.78 5.13 3.57
N GLY A 234 19.55 5.53 2.56
CA GLY A 234 19.19 6.59 1.63
C GLY A 234 19.72 6.31 0.24
N ILE A 235 19.85 7.36 -0.56
CA ILE A 235 20.48 7.34 -1.88
C ILE A 235 21.54 8.44 -1.94
N ASP A 236 22.61 8.15 -2.67
CA ASP A 236 23.73 9.07 -2.87
C ASP A 236 23.67 9.61 -4.30
N MET A 237 23.52 10.93 -4.41
CA MET A 237 23.49 11.65 -5.69
C MET A 237 24.78 12.43 -5.86
N ALA A 238 25.72 11.87 -6.63
CA ALA A 238 27.01 12.48 -6.90
C ALA A 238 26.83 13.70 -7.83
N CYS A 239 27.35 14.84 -7.39
CA CYS A 239 27.26 16.11 -8.10
C CYS A 239 28.32 17.09 -7.58
N ALA A 240 28.57 18.15 -8.35
CA ALA A 240 29.61 19.12 -8.02
C ALA A 240 29.36 19.79 -6.66
N ARG A 241 30.44 19.97 -5.87
CA ARG A 241 30.41 20.75 -4.62
C ARG A 241 29.83 22.14 -4.88
N GLY A 242 28.98 22.62 -3.98
CA GLY A 242 28.32 23.92 -4.09
C GLY A 242 26.96 23.89 -4.81
N THR A 243 26.62 22.79 -5.48
CA THR A 243 25.30 22.59 -6.13
C THR A 243 24.18 22.83 -5.12
N SER A 244 23.15 23.59 -5.51
CA SER A 244 22.03 23.90 -4.61
C SER A 244 21.19 22.66 -4.32
N ILE A 245 20.84 22.49 -3.05
CA ILE A 245 19.93 21.47 -2.54
C ILE A 245 18.61 22.16 -2.20
N TYR A 246 17.50 21.57 -2.63
CA TYR A 246 16.14 22.03 -2.38
C TYR A 246 15.39 21.06 -1.49
N ALA A 247 14.35 21.53 -0.79
CA ALA A 247 13.47 20.63 -0.06
C ALA A 247 12.73 19.71 -1.05
N ALA A 248 12.69 18.41 -0.75
CA ALA A 248 12.01 17.42 -1.59
C ALA A 248 10.47 17.45 -1.40
N LEU A 249 9.99 18.02 -0.30
CA LEU A 249 8.58 18.18 0.03
C LEU A 249 8.43 19.38 0.97
N ASP A 250 7.28 20.05 0.91
CA ASP A 250 6.94 21.16 1.79
C ASP A 250 6.94 20.71 3.25
N GLY A 251 7.39 21.58 4.17
CA GLY A 251 7.46 21.22 5.57
C GLY A 251 8.16 22.23 6.45
N THR A 252 8.59 21.77 7.61
CA THR A 252 9.28 22.59 8.61
C THR A 252 10.63 21.95 8.96
N VAL A 253 11.69 22.74 8.92
CA VAL A 253 13.04 22.31 9.29
C VAL A 253 13.03 21.92 10.77
N SER A 254 13.20 20.64 11.06
CA SER A 254 13.21 20.14 12.43
C SER A 254 14.61 20.15 13.06
N THR A 255 15.64 19.99 12.22
CA THR A 255 17.03 19.90 12.65
C THR A 255 17.95 20.52 11.60
N THR A 256 18.93 21.28 12.06
CA THR A 256 20.13 21.68 11.33
C THR A 256 21.31 21.39 12.25
N GLY A 257 22.35 20.72 11.77
CA GLY A 257 23.46 20.36 12.65
C GLY A 257 24.65 19.75 11.95
N TRP A 258 25.61 19.33 12.76
CA TRP A 258 26.80 18.60 12.36
C TRP A 258 26.84 17.22 13.03
N SER A 259 27.35 16.21 12.33
CA SER A 259 27.85 14.98 12.95
C SER A 259 29.05 14.44 12.18
N ASP A 260 29.86 13.59 12.79
CA ASP A 260 31.02 13.01 12.10
C ASP A 260 30.63 12.12 10.91
N VAL A 261 29.44 11.51 10.98
CA VAL A 261 28.89 10.68 9.89
C VAL A 261 28.29 11.54 8.80
N TYR A 262 27.32 12.40 9.11
CA TYR A 262 26.56 13.15 8.11
C TYR A 262 27.24 14.46 7.69
N GLY A 263 28.26 14.92 8.41
CA GLY A 263 28.78 16.28 8.27
C GLY A 263 27.70 17.30 8.57
N ASN A 264 27.63 18.38 7.79
CA ASN A 264 26.49 19.29 7.87
C ASN A 264 25.24 18.61 7.30
N TYR A 265 24.15 18.64 8.07
CA TYR A 265 22.90 18.03 7.66
C TYR A 265 21.67 18.84 8.08
N VAL A 266 20.59 18.61 7.35
CA VAL A 266 19.26 19.17 7.59
C VAL A 266 18.26 18.03 7.66
N ILE A 267 17.33 18.09 8.61
CA ILE A 267 16.14 17.23 8.65
C ILE A 267 14.90 18.12 8.55
N ILE A 268 14.02 17.80 7.62
CA ILE A 268 12.72 18.46 7.43
C ILE A 268 11.62 17.49 7.83
N ARG A 269 10.69 17.95 8.68
CA ARG A 269 9.44 17.26 9.00
C ARG A 269 8.38 17.71 8.01
N HIS A 270 7.64 16.74 7.49
CA HIS A 270 6.53 16.96 6.58
C HIS A 270 5.22 16.45 7.20
N HIS A 271 4.12 16.65 6.50
CA HIS A 271 2.85 16.04 6.84
C HIS A 271 2.90 14.50 6.65
N SER A 272 1.80 13.82 6.97
CA SER A 272 1.62 12.38 6.74
C SER A 272 2.74 11.49 7.31
N GLY A 273 3.41 11.92 8.39
CA GLY A 273 4.45 11.15 9.05
C GLY A 273 5.78 11.05 8.30
N TYR A 274 5.98 11.89 7.27
CA TYR A 274 7.23 11.93 6.52
C TYR A 274 8.30 12.81 7.17
N LYS A 275 9.56 12.41 7.00
CA LYS A 275 10.74 13.26 7.22
C LYS A 275 11.74 13.05 6.11
N THR A 276 12.51 14.08 5.79
CA THR A 276 13.64 13.97 4.87
C THR A 276 14.93 14.42 5.55
N LEU A 277 16.02 13.70 5.28
CA LEU A 277 17.36 14.03 5.73
C LEU A 277 18.24 14.30 4.51
N TYR A 278 19.01 15.38 4.60
CA TYR A 278 19.95 15.84 3.58
C TYR A 278 21.30 16.01 4.26
N ALA A 279 22.31 15.28 3.81
CA ALA A 279 23.61 15.23 4.47
C ALA A 279 24.78 15.58 3.53
N HIS A 280 25.97 15.61 4.11
CA HIS A 280 27.26 15.94 3.51
C HIS A 280 27.33 17.37 2.94
N MET A 281 26.53 18.31 3.47
CA MET A 281 26.45 19.65 2.92
C MET A 281 27.74 20.46 3.11
N SER A 282 28.10 21.28 2.12
CA SER A 282 29.15 22.29 2.32
C SER A 282 28.63 23.52 3.07
N GLN A 283 27.33 23.79 2.97
CA GLN A 283 26.68 24.93 3.61
C GLN A 283 25.20 24.63 3.88
N ILE A 284 24.72 24.99 5.06
CA ILE A 284 23.30 25.01 5.42
C ILE A 284 22.77 26.42 5.20
N LEU A 285 21.61 26.57 4.56
CA LEU A 285 21.01 27.86 4.20
C LEU A 285 19.69 28.14 4.93
N VAL A 286 19.28 27.26 5.84
CA VAL A 286 18.03 27.34 6.59
C VAL A 286 18.29 27.13 8.07
N THR A 287 17.33 27.50 8.92
CA THR A 287 17.40 27.34 10.37
C THR A 287 16.29 26.45 10.89
N LYS A 288 16.49 25.84 12.07
CA LYS A 288 15.45 25.07 12.75
C LYS A 288 14.21 25.92 12.99
N GLY A 289 13.03 25.35 12.69
CA GLY A 289 11.72 26.02 12.79
C GLY A 289 11.27 26.71 11.50
N GLN A 290 12.17 26.90 10.53
CA GLN A 290 11.82 27.53 9.26
C GLN A 290 10.86 26.66 8.43
N HIS A 291 9.80 27.27 7.91
CA HIS A 291 8.96 26.66 6.89
C HIS A 291 9.63 26.74 5.52
N VAL A 292 9.59 25.65 4.76
CA VAL A 292 10.23 25.51 3.46
C VAL A 292 9.29 24.84 2.49
N SER A 293 9.36 25.25 1.23
CA SER A 293 8.67 24.61 0.11
C SER A 293 9.65 23.91 -0.81
N THR A 294 9.14 23.14 -1.77
CA THR A 294 9.95 22.51 -2.83
C THR A 294 10.78 23.50 -3.68
N ALA A 295 10.46 24.80 -3.64
CA ALA A 295 11.26 25.85 -4.29
C ALA A 295 12.38 26.42 -3.38
N THR A 296 12.38 26.09 -2.10
CA THR A 296 13.32 26.65 -1.12
C THR A 296 14.68 25.94 -1.20
N ARG A 297 15.75 26.72 -1.37
CA ARG A 297 17.13 26.24 -1.26
C ARG A 297 17.48 26.05 0.21
N ILE A 298 17.79 24.82 0.59
CA ILE A 298 18.06 24.44 1.99
C ILE A 298 19.56 24.34 2.29
N GLY A 299 20.38 24.19 1.26
CA GLY A 299 21.81 24.03 1.44
C GLY A 299 22.57 23.89 0.12
N ARG A 300 23.84 23.52 0.25
CA ARG A 300 24.72 23.23 -0.88
C ARG A 300 25.42 21.90 -0.70
N VAL A 301 25.53 21.15 -1.79
CA VAL A 301 26.27 19.89 -1.85
C VAL A 301 27.70 20.09 -1.37
N GLY A 302 28.21 19.13 -0.62
CA GLY A 302 29.57 19.12 -0.12
C GLY A 302 30.12 17.71 -0.05
N SER A 303 31.12 17.53 0.82
CA SER A 303 31.72 16.25 1.14
C SER A 303 32.14 16.22 2.62
N THR A 304 31.33 16.84 3.49
CA THR A 304 31.61 16.92 4.93
C THR A 304 31.21 15.64 5.66
N GLY A 305 31.82 15.38 6.81
CA GLY A 305 31.60 14.14 7.56
C GLY A 305 32.22 12.95 6.83
N MET A 306 31.62 11.77 7.02
CA MET A 306 32.12 10.52 6.47
C MET A 306 31.66 10.34 5.01
N SER A 307 32.43 10.90 4.08
CA SER A 307 32.13 10.94 2.64
C SER A 307 33.37 10.59 1.80
N THR A 308 33.19 9.84 0.70
CA THR A 308 34.27 9.51 -0.25
C THR A 308 34.47 10.56 -1.35
N GLY A 309 33.54 11.52 -1.49
CA GLY A 309 33.61 12.60 -2.47
C GLY A 309 32.33 13.44 -2.53
N PRO A 310 32.27 14.53 -3.31
CA PRO A 310 31.11 15.41 -3.34
C PRO A 310 29.81 14.72 -3.79
N HIS A 311 28.81 14.67 -2.89
CA HIS A 311 27.48 14.12 -3.18
C HIS A 311 26.44 14.63 -2.16
N LEU A 312 25.16 14.45 -2.50
CA LEU A 312 24.06 14.54 -1.54
C LEU A 312 23.66 13.14 -1.10
N HIS A 313 23.79 12.84 0.19
CA HIS A 313 23.10 11.71 0.80
C HIS A 313 21.69 12.14 1.19
N PHE A 314 20.68 11.47 0.63
CA PHE A 314 19.27 11.79 0.83
C PHE A 314 18.52 10.57 1.38
N THR A 315 17.90 10.73 2.54
CA THR A 315 17.07 9.71 3.18
C THR A 315 15.64 10.21 3.35
N VAL A 316 14.68 9.34 3.09
CA VAL A 316 13.26 9.58 3.38
C VAL A 316 12.80 8.62 4.47
N TYR A 317 12.13 9.16 5.48
CA TYR A 317 11.49 8.40 6.55
C TYR A 317 9.97 8.50 6.42
N LYS A 318 9.26 7.39 6.64
CA LYS A 318 7.81 7.33 6.85
C LYS A 318 7.54 6.65 8.19
N ASN A 319 6.87 7.34 9.11
CA ASN A 319 6.50 6.79 10.43
C ASN A 319 7.69 6.15 11.18
N GLY A 320 8.87 6.77 11.08
CA GLY A 320 10.09 6.34 11.77
C GLY A 320 10.92 5.28 11.04
N ARG A 321 10.48 4.76 9.89
CA ARG A 321 11.23 3.80 9.07
C ARG A 321 11.74 4.45 7.79
N THR A 322 12.91 4.04 7.33
CA THR A 322 13.47 4.51 6.05
C THR A 322 12.76 3.81 4.89
N VAL A 323 12.50 4.56 3.83
CA VAL A 323 11.91 4.05 2.59
C VAL A 323 12.82 4.40 1.42
N ASN A 324 12.81 3.58 0.37
CA ASN A 324 13.63 3.84 -0.82
C ASN A 324 13.16 5.12 -1.53
N PRO A 325 13.95 6.21 -1.54
CA PRO A 325 13.53 7.47 -2.13
C PRO A 325 13.30 7.40 -3.65
N ALA A 326 13.96 6.46 -4.33
CA ALA A 326 13.78 6.27 -5.77
C ALA A 326 12.35 5.86 -6.15
N ASN A 327 11.61 5.23 -5.24
CA ASN A 327 10.21 4.83 -5.46
C ASN A 327 9.22 5.99 -5.31
N LEU A 328 9.68 7.17 -4.86
CA LEU A 328 8.85 8.34 -4.58
C LEU A 328 8.91 9.41 -5.67
N TRP A 329 9.68 9.17 -6.73
CA TRP A 329 9.82 10.07 -7.86
C TRP A 329 9.29 9.43 -9.14
N LYS A 330 8.71 10.26 -10.01
CA LYS A 330 8.49 9.93 -11.42
C LYS A 330 9.80 9.85 -12.20
#